data_AF-A0A1G3A3P3-F1
#
_entry.id   AF-A0A1G3A3P3-F1
#
_cell.length_a   1.000
_cell.length_b   1.000
_cell.length_c   1.000
_cell.angle_alpha   90.00
_cell.angle_beta   90.00
_cell.angle_gamma   90.00
#
_symmetry.space_group_name_H-M   'P 1'
#
loop_
_entity.id
_entity.type
_entity.pdbx_description
1 polymer ?
#
loop_
_entity_poly.entity_id
_entity_poly.type
_entity_poly.pdbx_seq_one_letter_code
_entity_poly.pdbx_strand_id
1 'polypeptide(L)'
;MAGMLGAQGAENQRGGVVAFDFSTPCPEYPYHHVTMTLADNAVPSGKVTRVEVDGKRTRDGRFFNVALPKPVAADRPGGASGESYDGSVAGAHDFTVLAPCRWTNGSAHTVLVEITFEAGQKVTFTQRGTAPQQGGYWNLAWPRSVAITVRETAGVPRRGEPVHLALGLFADDLHNPAAEIRVVTYDPQQPDADQDGYVVAPCQVTSVCQWRDAKVLALEEKDADTGAPIRRYDPTTTVELVFLADVAPLREKVYQVLYGNPAAAAVQLPTDLKVQQHQDLGQTVETVHYRMGLATNSGAVETVTILGDGAPILLEHKLETNGAVHWNPDCYAPPIPWVHASDWERPEVRQISGPLMHRTRRYAPLPHMESVFAHVAYTFYAGQPYMISSSAMEIMEDIFVQALRNAEIVFNHAVLDEFVWKDAGGAIRSLDIESSRKHPIHALEIPADTAWMAFVNRAKKVGFASILLSYENSNRYGDPASEAQPYFYVQNGPWIYWSRVMVYPFGGANFTRMMPVRKGSIYLEKSAYLPFRLADGDDPFQLVERLHTQLTHPLHVREWMATDERTPDQWIMPLLTMPFDEGVEQSVGSQKEQGTEE
;
A
#
# COMPACT_ATOMS: atom_id res chain seq x y z
N MET A 1 61.67 -3.09 28.50
CA MET A 1 61.77 -4.05 27.37
C MET A 1 60.41 -4.11 26.71
N ALA A 2 60.29 -3.48 25.54
CA ALA A 2 59.09 -3.43 24.74
C ALA A 2 58.95 -4.75 23.95
N GLY A 3 57.78 -5.39 24.04
CA GLY A 3 57.40 -6.51 23.18
C GLY A 3 56.28 -6.05 22.26
N MET A 4 56.62 -5.71 21.02
CA MET A 4 55.67 -5.50 19.92
C MET A 4 55.03 -6.84 19.57
N LEU A 5 53.70 -6.95 19.74
CA LEU A 5 52.89 -7.97 19.11
C LEU A 5 52.64 -7.53 17.65
N GLY A 6 53.22 -8.28 16.72
CA GLY A 6 53.09 -8.03 15.28
C GLY A 6 51.67 -8.30 14.79
N ALA A 7 51.09 -7.31 14.13
CA ALA A 7 49.93 -7.51 13.27
C ALA A 7 50.36 -8.39 12.08
N GLN A 8 49.79 -9.60 11.97
CA GLN A 8 49.91 -10.41 10.77
C GLN A 8 49.13 -9.72 9.64
N GLY A 9 49.86 -9.30 8.61
CA GLY A 9 49.30 -8.64 7.43
C GLY A 9 48.46 -9.61 6.60
N ALA A 10 47.34 -9.11 6.08
CA ALA A 10 46.52 -9.83 5.10
C ALA A 10 47.33 -10.07 3.83
N GLU A 11 47.42 -11.33 3.40
CA GLU A 11 48.07 -11.70 2.15
C GLU A 11 47.10 -11.46 0.99
N ASN A 12 47.51 -10.61 0.03
CA ASN A 12 46.64 -10.14 -1.05
C ASN A 12 46.76 -11.10 -2.25
N GLN A 13 45.78 -11.98 -2.45
CA GLN A 13 45.80 -12.94 -3.55
C GLN A 13 44.96 -12.44 -4.74
N ARG A 14 45.62 -12.13 -5.86
CA ARG A 14 44.95 -11.86 -7.15
C ARG A 14 44.52 -13.14 -7.90
N GLY A 15 44.96 -14.32 -7.45
CA GLY A 15 44.86 -15.58 -8.20
C GLY A 15 43.65 -16.47 -7.90
N GLY A 16 42.70 -16.02 -7.06
CA GLY A 16 41.57 -16.85 -6.61
C GLY A 16 40.21 -16.49 -7.20
N VAL A 17 40.09 -15.42 -7.99
CA VAL A 17 38.81 -14.94 -8.53
C VAL A 17 38.59 -15.52 -9.92
N VAL A 18 37.47 -16.23 -10.13
CA VAL A 18 37.15 -16.92 -11.39
C VAL A 18 36.03 -16.27 -12.18
N ALA A 19 35.16 -15.48 -11.54
CA ALA A 19 34.15 -14.68 -12.22
C ALA A 19 33.91 -13.34 -11.50
N PHE A 20 33.57 -12.31 -12.26
CA PHE A 20 33.29 -10.97 -11.75
C PHE A 20 32.31 -10.25 -12.68
N ASP A 21 31.07 -10.06 -12.22
CA ASP A 21 29.97 -9.58 -13.06
C ASP A 21 29.17 -8.47 -12.38
N PHE A 22 28.52 -7.66 -13.20
CA PHE A 22 27.61 -6.60 -12.78
C PHE A 22 26.21 -6.92 -13.25
N SER A 23 25.23 -6.71 -12.38
CA SER A 23 23.83 -7.03 -12.66
C SER A 23 22.91 -5.89 -12.29
N THR A 24 21.81 -5.81 -13.03
CA THR A 24 20.71 -4.86 -12.82
C THR A 24 19.72 -5.41 -11.78
N PRO A 25 18.83 -4.56 -11.24
CA PRO A 25 17.82 -4.98 -10.27
C PRO A 25 16.91 -6.08 -10.83
N CYS A 26 16.64 -7.10 -10.01
CA CYS A 26 15.66 -8.13 -10.29
C CYS A 26 14.84 -8.44 -9.01
N PRO A 27 13.71 -9.15 -9.09
CA PRO A 27 12.88 -9.38 -7.92
C PRO A 27 13.59 -10.11 -6.77
N GLU A 28 14.63 -10.90 -7.04
CA GLU A 28 15.44 -11.52 -5.99
C GLU A 28 16.46 -10.56 -5.37
N TYR A 29 17.12 -9.75 -6.20
CA TYR A 29 18.11 -8.74 -5.81
C TYR A 29 17.65 -7.39 -6.34
N PRO A 30 16.79 -6.66 -5.60
CA PRO A 30 16.06 -5.50 -6.13
C PRO A 30 16.93 -4.23 -6.23
N TYR A 31 18.23 -4.40 -6.42
CA TYR A 31 19.26 -3.37 -6.48
C TYR A 31 20.36 -3.77 -7.47
N HIS A 32 21.06 -2.78 -8.01
CA HIS A 32 22.29 -3.01 -8.76
C HIS A 32 23.31 -3.65 -7.84
N HIS A 33 23.95 -4.69 -8.35
CA HIS A 33 24.91 -5.45 -7.58
C HIS A 33 26.05 -5.93 -8.44
N VAL A 34 27.12 -6.29 -7.74
CA VAL A 34 28.30 -6.95 -8.29
C VAL A 34 28.40 -8.34 -7.68
N THR A 35 28.79 -9.31 -8.49
CA THR A 35 29.09 -10.68 -8.04
C THR A 35 30.56 -10.97 -8.24
N MET A 36 31.21 -11.52 -7.22
CA MET A 36 32.58 -12.02 -7.28
C MET A 36 32.59 -13.49 -6.89
N THR A 37 33.04 -14.37 -7.79
CA THR A 37 33.17 -15.80 -7.52
C THR A 37 34.62 -16.17 -7.30
N LEU A 38 34.88 -16.84 -6.19
CA LEU A 38 36.17 -17.37 -5.78
C LEU A 38 36.24 -18.86 -6.08
N ALA A 39 37.37 -19.32 -6.59
CA ALA A 39 37.61 -20.73 -6.94
C ALA A 39 37.66 -21.62 -5.70
N ASP A 40 37.08 -22.82 -5.79
CA ASP A 40 37.09 -23.84 -4.73
C ASP A 40 38.47 -24.13 -4.12
N ASN A 41 39.52 -24.10 -4.93
CA ASN A 41 40.90 -24.35 -4.53
C ASN A 41 41.57 -23.15 -3.83
N ALA A 42 40.97 -21.97 -3.88
CA ALA A 42 41.46 -20.74 -3.27
C ALA A 42 40.77 -20.41 -1.94
N VAL A 43 39.62 -21.04 -1.65
CA VAL A 43 38.80 -20.77 -0.46
C VAL A 43 38.55 -22.07 0.34
N PRO A 44 39.46 -22.42 1.26
CA PRO A 44 39.17 -23.39 2.32
C PRO A 44 37.99 -22.95 3.19
N SER A 45 37.53 -23.84 4.07
CA SER A 45 36.50 -23.53 5.06
C SER A 45 36.84 -22.30 5.90
N GLY A 46 35.85 -21.46 6.17
CA GLY A 46 36.06 -20.19 6.84
C GLY A 46 34.82 -19.33 6.95
N LYS A 47 35.01 -18.04 7.24
CA LYS A 47 33.92 -17.08 7.38
C LYS A 47 34.29 -15.74 6.76
N VAL A 48 33.38 -15.16 5.98
CA VAL A 48 33.52 -13.80 5.47
C VAL A 48 33.45 -12.83 6.65
N THR A 49 34.48 -12.01 6.81
CA THR A 49 34.59 -11.01 7.89
C THR A 49 34.40 -9.58 7.40
N ARG A 50 34.64 -9.33 6.12
CA ARG A 50 34.51 -8.00 5.53
C ARG A 50 34.22 -8.10 4.03
N VAL A 51 33.30 -7.26 3.56
CA VAL A 51 33.09 -7.00 2.14
C VAL A 51 33.17 -5.50 1.94
N GLU A 52 33.86 -5.06 0.90
CA GLU A 52 33.89 -3.65 0.49
C GLU A 52 33.64 -3.50 -1.00
N VAL A 53 32.97 -2.40 -1.35
CA VAL A 53 32.82 -1.93 -2.72
C VAL A 53 33.36 -0.50 -2.77
N ASP A 54 34.35 -0.25 -3.62
CA ASP A 54 35.04 1.03 -3.77
C ASP A 54 35.59 1.60 -2.44
N GLY A 55 36.13 0.72 -1.61
CA GLY A 55 36.70 1.06 -0.30
C GLY A 55 35.67 1.38 0.78
N LYS A 56 34.37 1.20 0.49
CA LYS A 56 33.29 1.31 1.49
C LYS A 56 32.83 -0.07 1.90
N ARG A 57 32.79 -0.31 3.21
CA ARG A 57 32.23 -1.54 3.77
C ARG A 57 30.76 -1.68 3.38
N THR A 58 30.38 -2.88 2.95
CA THR A 58 28.99 -3.24 2.71
C THR A 58 28.53 -4.28 3.73
N ARG A 59 27.34 -4.09 4.28
CA ARG A 59 26.72 -4.99 5.27
C ARG A 59 25.64 -5.87 4.66
N ASP A 60 25.21 -5.57 3.44
CA ASP A 60 24.14 -6.27 2.74
C ASP A 60 24.70 -7.29 1.73
N GLY A 61 25.94 -7.75 1.97
CA GLY A 61 26.55 -8.81 1.18
C GLY A 61 25.81 -10.13 1.38
N ARG A 62 25.59 -10.86 0.29
CA ARG A 62 25.03 -12.22 0.29
C ARG A 62 26.11 -13.21 -0.15
N PHE A 63 26.07 -14.41 0.41
CA PHE A 63 27.16 -15.38 0.34
C PHE A 63 26.64 -16.73 -0.10
N PHE A 64 27.26 -17.35 -1.09
CA PHE A 64 26.77 -18.59 -1.71
C PHE A 64 27.89 -19.59 -1.88
N ASN A 65 27.71 -20.79 -1.34
CA ASN A 65 28.56 -21.95 -1.60
C ASN A 65 27.99 -22.68 -2.82
N VAL A 66 28.63 -22.52 -3.97
CA VAL A 66 28.16 -23.03 -5.26
C VAL A 66 28.00 -24.55 -5.20
N ALA A 67 26.98 -25.09 -5.85
CA ALA A 67 26.64 -26.52 -5.88
C ALA A 67 26.11 -27.16 -4.58
N LEU A 68 26.03 -26.43 -3.44
CA LEU A 68 25.28 -26.93 -2.29
C LEU A 68 23.76 -26.78 -2.51
N PRO A 69 22.93 -27.76 -2.08
CA PRO A 69 21.49 -27.68 -2.21
C PRO A 69 20.92 -26.49 -1.41
N LYS A 70 19.75 -25.99 -1.82
CA LYS A 70 19.03 -24.95 -1.08
C LYS A 70 18.80 -25.39 0.37
N PRO A 71 18.96 -24.52 1.38
CA PRO A 71 18.37 -24.79 2.68
C PRO A 71 16.86 -25.01 2.49
N VAL A 72 16.34 -26.07 3.12
CA VAL A 72 14.97 -26.62 2.95
C VAL A 72 13.85 -25.58 3.21
N ALA A 73 14.17 -24.42 3.79
CA ALA A 73 13.23 -23.35 4.12
C ALA A 73 12.94 -22.33 2.99
N ALA A 74 13.57 -22.42 1.82
CA ALA A 74 13.42 -21.43 0.74
C ALA A 74 12.51 -21.92 -0.40
N ASP A 75 11.20 -21.86 -0.21
CA ASP A 75 10.14 -22.24 -1.17
C ASP A 75 9.99 -21.28 -2.38
N ARG A 76 11.06 -20.55 -2.74
CA ARG A 76 11.06 -19.67 -3.93
C ARG A 76 11.70 -20.36 -5.14
N PRO A 77 10.96 -20.53 -6.26
CA PRO A 77 11.56 -20.88 -7.55
C PRO A 77 12.59 -19.81 -7.94
N GLY A 78 13.78 -20.22 -8.37
CA GLY A 78 14.80 -19.30 -8.91
C GLY A 78 15.94 -18.87 -7.98
N GLY A 79 15.79 -19.00 -6.65
CA GLY A 79 16.87 -18.59 -5.74
C GLY A 79 18.17 -19.41 -5.91
N ALA A 80 19.32 -18.76 -5.76
CA ALA A 80 20.62 -19.44 -5.80
C ALA A 80 20.72 -20.48 -4.66
N SER A 81 21.18 -21.69 -4.97
CA SER A 81 21.37 -22.75 -3.97
C SER A 81 22.64 -22.50 -3.15
N GLY A 82 22.67 -22.97 -1.89
CA GLY A 82 23.87 -22.87 -1.05
C GLY A 82 24.11 -21.51 -0.35
N GLU A 83 23.08 -20.68 -0.19
CA GLU A 83 23.22 -19.41 0.55
C GLU A 83 23.61 -19.62 2.03
N SER A 84 24.58 -18.82 2.50
CA SER A 84 24.99 -18.74 3.91
C SER A 84 24.65 -17.38 4.50
N TYR A 85 23.70 -17.33 5.45
CA TYR A 85 23.26 -16.07 6.08
C TYR A 85 24.31 -15.44 7.01
N ASP A 86 25.23 -16.25 7.53
CA ASP A 86 26.31 -15.82 8.42
C ASP A 86 27.64 -15.60 7.69
N GLY A 87 27.68 -15.81 6.37
CA GLY A 87 28.91 -15.75 5.57
C GLY A 87 29.86 -16.92 5.76
N SER A 88 29.37 -18.07 6.25
CA SER A 88 30.14 -19.32 6.28
C SER A 88 30.53 -19.81 4.88
N VAL A 89 31.80 -20.20 4.75
CA VAL A 89 32.41 -20.79 3.55
C VAL A 89 32.65 -22.26 3.86
N ALA A 90 32.04 -23.16 3.10
CA ALA A 90 32.11 -24.60 3.36
C ALA A 90 33.47 -25.22 2.98
N GLY A 91 34.17 -24.60 2.02
CA GLY A 91 35.33 -25.19 1.36
C GLY A 91 34.93 -26.27 0.33
N ALA A 92 35.83 -26.56 -0.61
CA ALA A 92 35.65 -27.55 -1.69
C ALA A 92 34.56 -27.23 -2.73
N HIS A 93 34.08 -25.99 -2.75
CA HIS A 93 33.14 -25.47 -3.73
C HIS A 93 33.52 -24.03 -4.09
N ASP A 94 33.20 -23.59 -5.30
CA ASP A 94 33.28 -22.17 -5.64
C ASP A 94 32.41 -21.37 -4.67
N PHE A 95 32.85 -20.15 -4.34
CA PHE A 95 32.16 -19.29 -3.39
C PHE A 95 31.84 -17.95 -4.02
N THR A 96 30.56 -17.60 -4.10
CA THR A 96 30.11 -16.33 -4.68
C THR A 96 29.71 -15.36 -3.60
N VAL A 97 30.26 -14.15 -3.68
CA VAL A 97 29.82 -12.99 -2.92
C VAL A 97 29.05 -12.05 -3.84
N LEU A 98 27.83 -11.71 -3.44
CA LEU A 98 27.02 -10.68 -4.08
C LEU A 98 26.97 -9.46 -3.16
N ALA A 99 27.23 -8.27 -3.69
CA ALA A 99 27.20 -7.03 -2.92
C ALA A 99 26.45 -5.93 -3.68
N PRO A 100 25.61 -5.12 -3.01
CA PRO A 100 25.04 -3.93 -3.63
C PRO A 100 26.15 -3.01 -4.17
N CYS A 101 25.98 -2.58 -5.40
CA CYS A 101 26.94 -1.74 -6.11
C CYS A 101 26.16 -0.83 -7.07
N ARG A 102 26.13 0.47 -6.80
CA ARG A 102 25.47 1.46 -7.66
C ARG A 102 26.38 1.85 -8.82
N TRP A 103 26.60 0.92 -9.73
CA TRP A 103 27.42 1.13 -10.91
C TRP A 103 26.66 1.94 -11.96
N THR A 104 27.38 2.77 -12.72
CA THR A 104 26.88 3.48 -13.91
C THR A 104 27.50 2.88 -15.17
N ASN A 105 26.99 3.24 -16.34
CA ASN A 105 27.52 2.70 -17.60
C ASN A 105 29.04 2.95 -17.72
N GLY A 106 29.81 1.87 -17.87
CA GLY A 106 31.27 1.92 -18.03
C GLY A 106 32.06 2.33 -16.79
N SER A 107 31.44 2.48 -15.60
CA SER A 107 32.20 2.83 -14.39
C SER A 107 33.06 1.66 -13.92
N ALA A 108 34.22 1.98 -13.35
CA ALA A 108 35.11 0.98 -12.79
C ALA A 108 34.85 0.82 -11.28
N HIS A 109 34.74 -0.42 -10.82
CA HIS A 109 34.50 -0.74 -9.42
C HIS A 109 35.52 -1.73 -8.89
N THR A 110 35.88 -1.59 -7.62
CA THR A 110 36.77 -2.54 -6.91
C THR A 110 36.01 -3.20 -5.77
N VAL A 111 36.00 -4.52 -5.74
CA VAL A 111 35.41 -5.31 -4.66
C VAL A 111 36.52 -5.99 -3.88
N LEU A 112 36.41 -5.93 -2.56
CA LEU A 112 37.28 -6.62 -1.61
C LEU A 112 36.45 -7.56 -0.76
N VAL A 113 36.87 -8.81 -0.65
CA VAL A 113 36.31 -9.79 0.28
C VAL A 113 37.42 -10.31 1.18
N GLU A 114 37.26 -10.16 2.49
CA GLU A 114 38.13 -10.73 3.51
C GLU A 114 37.46 -11.96 4.10
N ILE A 115 38.21 -13.07 4.14
CA ILE A 115 37.77 -14.33 4.72
C ILE A 115 38.78 -14.72 5.81
N THR A 116 38.26 -15.07 6.98
CA THR A 116 39.05 -15.72 8.03
C THR A 116 38.82 -17.22 7.92
N PHE A 117 39.85 -17.97 7.56
CA PHE A 117 39.79 -19.43 7.46
C PHE A 117 39.78 -20.08 8.85
N GLU A 118 39.30 -21.32 8.95
CA GLU A 118 39.29 -22.07 10.21
C GLU A 118 40.69 -22.26 10.81
N ALA A 119 41.73 -22.27 9.97
CA ALA A 119 43.13 -22.26 10.39
C ALA A 119 43.58 -20.92 11.04
N GLY A 120 42.71 -19.93 11.14
CA GLY A 120 42.95 -18.60 11.72
C GLY A 120 43.58 -17.59 10.77
N GLN A 121 43.99 -18.01 9.56
CA GLN A 121 44.56 -17.12 8.55
C GLN A 121 43.48 -16.21 7.97
N LYS A 122 43.79 -14.91 7.84
CA LYS A 122 42.98 -13.95 7.11
C LYS A 122 43.52 -13.76 5.70
N VAL A 123 42.67 -13.95 4.70
CA VAL A 123 43.02 -13.73 3.29
C VAL A 123 42.07 -12.73 2.68
N THR A 124 42.63 -11.86 1.83
CA THR A 124 41.90 -10.83 1.12
C THR A 124 41.92 -11.10 -0.37
N PHE A 125 40.73 -11.16 -0.96
CA PHE A 125 40.51 -11.25 -2.40
C PHE A 125 40.06 -9.87 -2.89
N THR A 126 40.81 -9.31 -3.85
CA THR A 126 40.50 -8.00 -4.44
C THR A 126 40.37 -8.14 -5.94
N GLN A 127 39.24 -7.70 -6.49
CA GLN A 127 39.01 -7.67 -7.93
C GLN A 127 38.54 -6.28 -8.37
N ARG A 128 39.04 -5.83 -9.52
CA ARG A 128 38.55 -4.62 -10.20
C ARG A 128 37.94 -5.00 -11.53
N GLY A 129 36.76 -4.47 -11.83
CA GLY A 129 36.09 -4.64 -13.12
C GLY A 129 35.47 -3.35 -13.61
N THR A 130 35.08 -3.35 -14.88
CA THR A 130 34.38 -2.25 -15.53
C THR A 130 32.95 -2.68 -15.82
N ALA A 131 31.99 -1.87 -15.39
CA ALA A 131 30.57 -2.14 -15.57
C ALA A 131 30.16 -2.12 -17.05
N PRO A 132 29.05 -2.80 -17.41
CA PRO A 132 28.48 -2.76 -18.75
C PRO A 132 28.22 -1.34 -19.25
N GLN A 133 28.08 -1.17 -20.56
CA GLN A 133 27.80 0.13 -21.18
C GLN A 133 26.31 0.52 -21.10
N GLN A 134 25.45 -0.32 -20.53
CA GLN A 134 24.00 -0.11 -20.42
C GLN A 134 23.46 -0.74 -19.13
N GLY A 135 22.32 -0.23 -18.63
CA GLY A 135 21.62 -0.73 -17.45
C GLY A 135 22.14 -0.22 -16.10
N GLY A 136 23.10 0.71 -16.12
CA GLY A 136 23.63 1.33 -14.92
C GLY A 136 22.60 2.17 -14.18
N TYR A 137 22.90 2.53 -12.95
CA TYR A 137 22.03 3.29 -12.07
C TYR A 137 21.48 4.56 -12.74
N TRP A 138 20.15 4.73 -12.71
CA TRP A 138 19.41 5.72 -13.50
C TRP A 138 19.98 7.14 -13.47
N ASN A 139 20.21 7.71 -12.28
CA ASN A 139 20.72 9.08 -12.16
C ASN A 139 21.45 9.32 -10.84
N LEU A 140 22.76 9.59 -10.91
CA LEU A 140 23.60 9.84 -9.74
C LEU A 140 23.24 11.10 -8.96
N ALA A 141 22.48 12.04 -9.54
CA ALA A 141 21.95 13.19 -8.80
C ALA A 141 20.96 12.77 -7.70
N TRP A 142 20.38 11.57 -7.80
CA TRP A 142 19.60 10.91 -6.74
C TRP A 142 20.45 9.84 -6.06
N PRO A 143 21.19 10.20 -5.00
CA PRO A 143 22.21 9.33 -4.41
C PRO A 143 21.64 8.23 -3.53
N ARG A 144 20.31 8.10 -3.38
CA ARG A 144 19.69 7.09 -2.52
C ARG A 144 18.48 6.48 -3.18
N SER A 145 18.18 5.24 -2.80
CA SER A 145 17.07 4.48 -3.36
C SER A 145 16.50 3.51 -2.34
N VAL A 146 15.18 3.40 -2.28
CA VAL A 146 14.46 2.28 -1.68
C VAL A 146 13.94 1.40 -2.80
N ALA A 147 14.16 0.08 -2.72
CA ALA A 147 13.67 -0.84 -3.73
C ALA A 147 12.33 -1.46 -3.30
N ILE A 148 11.38 -1.48 -4.23
CA ILE A 148 10.02 -1.94 -4.05
C ILE A 148 9.78 -3.06 -5.05
N THR A 149 9.72 -4.31 -4.57
CA THR A 149 9.26 -5.43 -5.38
C THR A 149 7.75 -5.48 -5.31
N VAL A 150 7.08 -5.37 -6.46
CA VAL A 150 5.63 -5.59 -6.58
C VAL A 150 5.37 -6.93 -7.23
N ARG A 151 4.38 -7.67 -6.74
CA ARG A 151 4.00 -9.00 -7.26
C ARG A 151 2.52 -9.08 -7.57
N GLU A 152 2.22 -9.55 -8.77
CA GLU A 152 0.87 -9.93 -9.19
C GLU A 152 0.60 -11.40 -8.82
N THR A 153 -0.55 -11.67 -8.18
CA THR A 153 -0.88 -13.00 -7.64
C THR A 153 -2.18 -13.58 -8.17
N ALA A 154 -3.00 -12.79 -8.87
CA ALA A 154 -4.35 -13.17 -9.29
C ALA A 154 -4.45 -13.58 -10.76
N GLY A 155 -3.36 -13.50 -11.53
CA GLY A 155 -3.34 -13.87 -12.94
C GLY A 155 -3.98 -12.84 -13.87
N VAL A 156 -4.12 -11.59 -13.42
CA VAL A 156 -4.69 -10.49 -14.23
C VAL A 156 -3.64 -9.43 -14.53
N PRO A 157 -3.63 -8.85 -15.75
CA PRO A 157 -2.66 -7.82 -16.10
C PRO A 157 -2.94 -6.54 -15.32
N ARG A 158 -1.94 -5.99 -14.64
CA ARG A 158 -2.03 -4.70 -13.94
C ARG A 158 -1.50 -3.61 -14.85
N ARG A 159 -2.31 -2.57 -15.05
CA ARG A 159 -1.96 -1.40 -15.87
C ARG A 159 -2.28 -0.14 -15.11
N GLY A 160 -1.25 0.66 -14.85
CA GLY A 160 -1.32 1.88 -14.05
C GLY A 160 -1.97 1.67 -12.69
N GLU A 161 -1.82 0.49 -12.07
CA GLU A 161 -2.47 0.19 -10.79
C GLU A 161 -1.89 1.09 -9.69
N PRO A 162 -2.71 1.84 -8.94
CA PRO A 162 -2.22 2.68 -7.86
C PRO A 162 -1.64 1.85 -6.71
N VAL A 163 -0.34 2.01 -6.45
CA VAL A 163 0.37 1.40 -5.32
C VAL A 163 0.65 2.49 -4.29
N HIS A 164 0.16 2.29 -3.06
CA HIS A 164 0.38 3.19 -1.92
C HIS A 164 1.54 2.69 -1.08
N LEU A 165 2.47 3.58 -0.74
CA LEU A 165 3.64 3.29 0.09
C LEU A 165 3.75 4.30 1.23
N ALA A 166 4.30 3.85 2.35
CA ALA A 166 4.79 4.70 3.43
C ALA A 166 6.26 4.34 3.70
N LEU A 167 7.17 5.29 3.52
CA LEU A 167 8.61 5.07 3.65
C LEU A 167 9.19 5.96 4.75
N GLY A 168 9.93 5.36 5.69
CA GLY A 168 10.69 6.08 6.71
C GLY A 168 12.11 6.37 6.21
N LEU A 169 12.39 7.62 5.86
CA LEU A 169 13.70 8.04 5.33
C LEU A 169 14.43 8.87 6.37
N PHE A 170 15.76 8.89 6.37
CA PHE A 170 16.49 9.78 7.29
C PHE A 170 16.22 11.24 6.92
N ALA A 171 15.96 12.06 7.94
CA ALA A 171 15.44 13.41 7.71
C ALA A 171 16.41 14.33 6.95
N ASP A 172 17.71 14.16 7.18
CA ASP A 172 18.73 15.01 6.56
C ASP A 172 19.04 14.58 5.12
N ASP A 173 18.45 13.48 4.65
CA ASP A 173 18.60 12.97 3.30
C ASP A 173 17.54 13.53 2.32
N LEU A 174 16.54 14.28 2.80
CA LEU A 174 15.39 14.70 2.01
C LEU A 174 14.84 16.06 2.49
N HIS A 175 14.85 17.06 1.62
CA HIS A 175 14.44 18.44 1.97
C HIS A 175 13.07 18.79 1.42
N ASN A 176 12.80 18.46 0.16
CA ASN A 176 11.52 18.69 -0.53
C ASN A 176 11.00 17.38 -1.15
N PRO A 177 10.32 16.51 -0.38
CA PRO A 177 9.87 15.20 -0.85
C PRO A 177 9.12 15.23 -2.19
N ALA A 178 8.24 16.21 -2.40
CA ALA A 178 7.44 16.32 -3.61
C ALA A 178 8.28 16.62 -4.87
N ALA A 179 9.39 17.33 -4.72
CA ALA A 179 10.31 17.63 -5.81
C ALA A 179 11.40 16.57 -5.97
N GLU A 180 11.83 15.96 -4.87
CA GLU A 180 13.00 15.09 -4.82
C GLU A 180 12.67 13.61 -5.02
N ILE A 181 11.44 13.15 -4.86
CA ILE A 181 11.13 11.72 -5.05
C ILE A 181 10.90 11.41 -6.53
N ARG A 182 11.52 10.32 -7.00
CA ARG A 182 11.24 9.71 -8.31
C ARG A 182 11.00 8.22 -8.12
N VAL A 183 10.12 7.65 -8.92
CA VAL A 183 9.94 6.19 -8.99
C VAL A 183 10.34 5.74 -10.38
N VAL A 184 11.25 4.77 -10.46
CA VAL A 184 11.73 4.23 -11.74
C VAL A 184 11.69 2.72 -11.73
N THR A 185 11.66 2.10 -12.90
CA THR A 185 11.80 0.65 -13.07
C THR A 185 12.75 0.39 -14.23
N TYR A 186 13.59 -0.64 -14.11
CA TYR A 186 14.44 -1.10 -15.19
C TYR A 186 13.67 -2.14 -16.02
N ASP A 187 13.30 -1.76 -17.24
CA ASP A 187 12.56 -2.59 -18.20
C ASP A 187 12.97 -2.19 -19.62
N PRO A 188 14.11 -2.69 -20.13
CA PRO A 188 14.65 -2.28 -21.42
C PRO A 188 13.78 -2.72 -22.62
N GLN A 189 12.75 -3.55 -22.37
CA GLN A 189 11.81 -3.99 -23.39
C GLN A 189 10.55 -3.10 -23.44
N GLN A 190 10.34 -2.24 -22.45
CA GLN A 190 9.20 -1.33 -22.45
C GLN A 190 9.40 -0.23 -23.51
N PRO A 191 8.36 0.12 -24.29
CA PRO A 191 8.46 1.15 -25.34
C PRO A 191 8.90 2.53 -24.84
N ASP A 192 8.54 2.88 -23.61
CA ASP A 192 8.86 4.17 -22.98
C ASP A 192 10.20 4.15 -22.22
N ALA A 193 10.99 3.09 -22.35
CA ALA A 193 12.30 3.01 -21.73
C ALA A 193 13.26 4.03 -22.37
N ASP A 194 14.03 4.71 -21.52
CA ASP A 194 15.13 5.55 -21.97
C ASP A 194 16.30 4.70 -22.53
N GLN A 195 17.34 5.37 -23.02
CA GLN A 195 18.51 4.74 -23.60
C GLN A 195 19.22 3.75 -22.66
N ASP A 196 19.00 3.88 -21.34
CA ASP A 196 19.63 3.08 -20.30
C ASP A 196 18.69 1.98 -19.77
N GLY A 197 17.49 1.87 -20.36
CA GLY A 197 16.50 0.84 -20.07
C GLY A 197 15.54 1.18 -18.93
N TYR A 198 15.45 2.46 -18.52
CA TYR A 198 14.58 2.88 -17.44
C TYR A 198 13.29 3.52 -17.90
N VAL A 199 12.24 3.25 -17.12
CA VAL A 199 10.94 3.89 -17.25
C VAL A 199 10.66 4.63 -15.95
N VAL A 200 10.32 5.91 -16.06
CA VAL A 200 9.89 6.72 -14.92
C VAL A 200 8.41 6.45 -14.67
N ALA A 201 8.10 5.82 -13.54
CA ALA A 201 6.73 5.62 -13.12
C ALA A 201 6.17 6.94 -12.53
N PRO A 202 4.98 7.39 -12.96
CA PRO A 202 4.34 8.55 -12.34
C PRO A 202 4.16 8.31 -10.84
N CYS A 203 4.59 9.27 -10.01
CA CYS A 203 4.41 9.23 -8.57
C CYS A 203 3.94 10.57 -7.98
N GLN A 204 3.21 10.52 -6.87
CA GLN A 204 2.73 11.67 -6.13
C GLN A 204 2.95 11.44 -4.63
N VAL A 205 3.63 12.36 -3.97
CA VAL A 205 3.70 12.40 -2.50
C VAL A 205 2.36 12.90 -1.96
N THR A 206 1.77 12.16 -1.04
CA THR A 206 0.43 12.43 -0.49
C THR A 206 0.47 12.95 0.94
N SER A 207 1.52 12.61 1.70
CA SER A 207 1.74 13.09 3.07
C SER A 207 3.23 13.09 3.40
N VAL A 208 3.63 14.00 4.28
CA VAL A 208 4.98 14.09 4.83
C VAL A 208 4.87 14.34 6.32
N CYS A 209 5.53 13.51 7.12
CA CYS A 209 5.62 13.68 8.57
C CYS A 209 7.08 13.53 9.00
N GLN A 210 7.56 14.41 9.87
CA GLN A 210 8.93 14.34 10.38
C GLN A 210 8.92 14.02 11.87
N TRP A 211 9.72 13.03 12.28
CA TRP A 211 10.06 12.78 13.67
C TRP A 211 11.45 13.35 13.98
N ARG A 212 11.51 14.25 14.96
CA ARG A 212 12.76 14.87 15.44
C ARG A 212 12.58 15.35 16.88
N ASP A 213 12.54 14.43 17.83
CA ASP A 213 12.42 14.77 19.25
C ASP A 213 13.79 15.17 19.82
N ALA A 214 13.99 16.47 20.05
CA ALA A 214 15.25 17.00 20.57
C ALA A 214 15.63 16.45 21.96
N LYS A 215 14.65 16.10 22.81
CA LYS A 215 14.93 15.55 24.14
C LYS A 215 15.45 14.13 24.02
N VAL A 216 14.82 13.31 23.19
CA VAL A 216 15.23 11.92 22.94
C VAL A 216 16.60 11.88 22.26
N LEU A 217 16.82 12.74 21.25
CA LEU A 217 18.07 12.79 20.50
C LEU A 217 19.26 13.34 21.30
N ALA A 218 19.01 14.08 22.38
CA ALA A 218 20.04 14.58 23.27
C ALA A 218 20.44 13.58 24.38
N LEU A 219 19.76 12.44 24.50
CA LEU A 219 20.12 11.43 25.48
C LEU A 219 21.45 10.79 25.11
N GLU A 220 22.42 10.90 26.01
CA GLU A 220 23.67 10.15 25.91
C GLU A 220 23.49 8.78 26.57
N GLU A 221 23.70 7.73 25.78
CA GLU A 221 23.66 6.37 26.26
C GLU A 221 24.96 5.66 25.93
N LYS A 222 25.36 4.74 26.81
CA LYS A 222 26.53 3.90 26.62
C LYS A 222 26.15 2.45 26.81
N ASP A 223 26.75 1.60 26.00
CA ASP A 223 26.69 0.17 26.17
C ASP A 223 27.30 -0.22 27.51
N ALA A 224 26.59 -1.03 28.28
CA ALA A 224 26.99 -1.33 29.66
C ALA A 224 28.28 -2.16 29.74
N ASP A 225 28.51 -3.02 28.73
CA ASP A 225 29.64 -3.93 28.70
C ASP A 225 30.90 -3.28 28.10
N THR A 226 30.71 -2.50 27.04
CA THR A 226 31.82 -1.90 26.26
C THR A 226 32.08 -0.43 26.56
N GLY A 227 31.12 0.27 27.18
CA GLY A 227 31.17 1.71 27.42
C GLY A 227 31.08 2.56 26.15
N ALA A 228 30.86 1.95 24.98
CA ALA A 228 30.76 2.65 23.71
C ALA A 228 29.44 3.45 23.64
N PRO A 229 29.44 4.66 23.03
CA PRO A 229 28.22 5.43 22.88
C PRO A 229 27.20 4.68 21.99
N ILE A 230 25.95 4.63 22.42
CA ILE A 230 24.85 4.04 21.67
C ILE A 230 24.07 5.15 20.97
N ARG A 231 24.06 5.13 19.64
CA ARG A 231 23.13 5.92 18.84
C ARG A 231 21.88 5.07 18.54
N ARG A 232 20.81 5.28 19.30
CA ARG A 232 19.56 4.53 19.14
C ARG A 232 18.68 5.03 18.00
N TYR A 233 18.61 6.36 17.87
CA TYR A 233 17.62 7.01 17.03
C TYR A 233 18.28 8.04 16.13
N ASP A 234 17.72 8.14 14.93
CA ASP A 234 18.02 9.18 13.97
C ASP A 234 16.72 9.91 13.63
N PRO A 235 16.75 11.23 13.39
CA PRO A 235 15.62 11.94 12.86
C PRO A 235 15.16 11.31 11.53
N THR A 236 13.85 11.12 11.36
CA THR A 236 13.27 10.53 10.15
C THR A 236 12.18 11.41 9.55
N THR A 237 12.11 11.42 8.23
CA THR A 237 11.00 11.95 7.44
C THR A 237 10.25 10.75 6.86
N THR A 238 9.03 10.53 7.34
CA THR A 238 8.10 9.57 6.76
C THR A 238 7.37 10.22 5.59
N VAL A 239 7.42 9.58 4.43
CA VAL A 239 6.71 10.01 3.22
C VAL A 239 5.66 8.98 2.86
N GLU A 240 4.42 9.42 2.68
CA GLU A 240 3.40 8.61 2.00
C GLU A 240 3.37 9.03 0.54
N LEU A 241 3.37 8.05 -0.37
CA LEU A 241 3.26 8.29 -1.80
C LEU A 241 2.35 7.27 -2.49
N VAL A 242 1.84 7.67 -3.64
CA VAL A 242 1.21 6.79 -4.61
C VAL A 242 2.00 6.81 -5.91
N PHE A 243 2.20 5.66 -6.54
CA PHE A 243 2.70 5.56 -7.90
C PHE A 243 1.86 4.58 -8.72
N LEU A 244 1.93 4.69 -10.05
CA LEU A 244 1.18 3.80 -10.95
C LEU A 244 2.09 2.66 -11.43
N ALA A 245 1.70 1.42 -11.17
CA ALA A 245 2.47 0.23 -11.49
C ALA A 245 1.87 -0.57 -12.66
N ASP A 246 2.75 -1.11 -13.50
CA ASP A 246 2.44 -2.04 -14.57
C ASP A 246 3.09 -3.38 -14.27
N VAL A 247 2.28 -4.43 -14.10
CA VAL A 247 2.78 -5.76 -13.73
C VAL A 247 2.04 -6.81 -14.54
N ALA A 248 2.81 -7.67 -15.22
CA ALA A 248 2.24 -8.78 -15.98
C ALA A 248 1.62 -9.84 -15.04
N PRO A 249 0.65 -10.64 -15.53
CA PRO A 249 0.03 -11.71 -14.74
C PRO A 249 1.05 -12.66 -14.12
N LEU A 250 0.91 -12.95 -12.82
CA LEU A 250 1.77 -13.86 -12.05
C LEU A 250 3.26 -13.51 -12.10
N ARG A 251 3.61 -12.23 -12.35
CA ARG A 251 4.99 -11.74 -12.38
C ARG A 251 5.30 -10.81 -11.22
N GLU A 252 6.60 -10.64 -11.00
CA GLU A 252 7.17 -9.66 -10.09
C GLU A 252 7.88 -8.58 -10.91
N LYS A 253 7.84 -7.33 -10.45
CA LYS A 253 8.58 -6.21 -11.04
C LYS A 253 9.22 -5.38 -9.93
N VAL A 254 10.39 -4.82 -10.20
CA VAL A 254 11.12 -3.97 -9.25
C VAL A 254 10.95 -2.52 -9.64
N TYR A 255 10.53 -1.71 -8.69
CA TYR A 255 10.54 -0.25 -8.73
C TYR A 255 11.59 0.26 -7.75
N GLN A 256 12.26 1.34 -8.08
CA GLN A 256 13.20 2.04 -7.20
C GLN A 256 12.65 3.43 -6.91
N VAL A 257 12.41 3.72 -5.63
CA VAL A 257 12.04 5.04 -5.13
C VAL A 257 13.34 5.78 -4.84
N LEU A 258 13.71 6.69 -5.73
CA LEU A 258 14.95 7.46 -5.69
C LEU A 258 14.71 8.79 -4.94
N TYR A 259 15.68 9.20 -4.12
CA TYR A 259 15.59 10.42 -3.31
C TYR A 259 16.95 11.06 -3.01
N GLY A 260 16.92 12.26 -2.41
CA GLY A 260 18.10 12.99 -1.94
C GLY A 260 18.78 13.88 -2.97
N ASN A 261 18.01 14.41 -3.92
CA ASN A 261 18.47 15.39 -4.90
C ASN A 261 17.91 16.78 -4.56
N PRO A 262 18.55 17.59 -3.69
CA PRO A 262 18.01 18.89 -3.28
C PRO A 262 17.90 19.90 -4.43
N ALA A 263 18.55 19.65 -5.58
CA ALA A 263 18.45 20.47 -6.78
C ALA A 263 17.29 20.04 -7.72
N ALA A 264 16.53 19.00 -7.37
CA ALA A 264 15.44 18.51 -8.20
C ALA A 264 14.28 19.51 -8.28
N ALA A 265 13.76 19.72 -9.49
CA ALA A 265 12.50 20.41 -9.70
C ALA A 265 11.31 19.46 -9.54
N ALA A 266 10.14 20.01 -9.21
CA ALA A 266 8.89 19.26 -9.25
C ALA A 266 8.56 18.82 -10.69
N VAL A 267 8.09 17.58 -10.85
CA VAL A 267 7.68 17.04 -12.15
C VAL A 267 6.23 17.42 -12.43
N GLN A 268 5.99 17.97 -13.60
CA GLN A 268 4.63 18.09 -14.14
C GLN A 268 4.26 16.76 -14.78
N LEU A 269 3.35 16.02 -14.14
CA LEU A 269 2.89 14.72 -14.63
C LEU A 269 1.68 14.92 -15.55
N PRO A 270 1.70 14.34 -16.76
CA PRO A 270 0.48 14.22 -17.56
C PRO A 270 -0.58 13.47 -16.76
N THR A 271 -1.79 14.00 -16.75
CA THR A 271 -2.91 13.38 -16.05
C THR A 271 -4.23 13.67 -16.74
N ASP A 272 -5.12 12.68 -16.72
CA ASP A 272 -6.52 12.84 -17.06
C ASP A 272 -7.39 13.21 -15.86
N LEU A 273 -6.87 13.09 -14.64
CA LEU A 273 -7.55 13.43 -13.40
C LEU A 273 -7.63 14.95 -13.25
N LYS A 274 -8.80 15.50 -13.49
CA LYS A 274 -9.10 16.93 -13.35
C LYS A 274 -10.01 17.13 -12.15
N VAL A 275 -9.65 18.10 -11.30
CA VAL A 275 -10.46 18.50 -10.16
C VAL A 275 -10.78 19.98 -10.29
N GLN A 276 -12.06 20.29 -10.45
CA GLN A 276 -12.58 21.65 -10.39
C GLN A 276 -13.24 21.85 -9.03
N GLN A 277 -12.75 22.83 -8.26
CA GLN A 277 -13.36 23.25 -7.01
C GLN A 277 -14.52 24.19 -7.29
N HIS A 278 -15.61 24.05 -6.54
CA HIS A 278 -16.76 24.94 -6.53
C HIS A 278 -16.93 25.55 -5.14
N GLN A 279 -18.13 26.05 -4.83
CA GLN A 279 -18.44 26.61 -3.51
C GLN A 279 -18.39 25.51 -2.43
N ASP A 280 -17.88 25.87 -1.24
CA ASP A 280 -17.76 25.04 -0.04
C ASP A 280 -17.08 23.69 -0.33
N LEU A 281 -17.77 22.55 -0.16
CA LEU A 281 -17.23 21.22 -0.45
C LEU A 281 -17.52 20.74 -1.89
N GLY A 282 -18.20 21.56 -2.69
CA GLY A 282 -18.65 21.21 -4.01
C GLY A 282 -17.48 21.05 -4.97
N GLN A 283 -17.44 19.96 -5.73
CA GLN A 283 -16.34 19.67 -6.65
C GLN A 283 -16.83 18.94 -7.89
N THR A 284 -16.13 19.10 -9.00
CA THR A 284 -16.24 18.19 -10.14
C THR A 284 -14.92 17.47 -10.31
N VAL A 285 -14.96 16.14 -10.25
CA VAL A 285 -13.81 15.27 -10.48
C VAL A 285 -14.04 14.51 -11.79
N GLU A 286 -13.13 14.68 -12.74
CA GLU A 286 -13.22 14.08 -14.07
C GLU A 286 -11.98 13.24 -14.37
N THR A 287 -12.17 12.12 -15.03
CA THR A 287 -11.15 11.30 -15.70
C THR A 287 -11.56 11.08 -17.16
N VAL A 288 -10.82 10.29 -17.93
CA VAL A 288 -11.32 9.86 -19.26
C VAL A 288 -12.55 8.96 -19.19
N HIS A 289 -12.83 8.33 -18.04
CA HIS A 289 -13.87 7.30 -17.88
C HIS A 289 -15.16 7.84 -17.29
N TYR A 290 -15.08 8.84 -16.41
CA TYR A 290 -16.24 9.39 -15.72
C TYR A 290 -16.05 10.87 -15.36
N ARG A 291 -17.17 11.52 -15.04
CA ARG A 291 -17.20 12.81 -14.34
C ARG A 291 -18.17 12.72 -13.18
N MET A 292 -17.72 13.06 -11.97
CA MET A 292 -18.53 13.02 -10.76
C MET A 292 -18.64 14.40 -10.13
N GLY A 293 -19.86 14.82 -9.82
CA GLY A 293 -20.14 16.02 -9.05
C GLY A 293 -20.27 15.69 -7.57
N LEU A 294 -19.60 16.45 -6.71
CA LEU A 294 -19.75 16.39 -5.26
C LEU A 294 -20.59 17.57 -4.77
N ALA A 295 -21.50 17.30 -3.83
CA ALA A 295 -22.42 18.29 -3.27
C ALA A 295 -21.67 19.37 -2.45
N THR A 296 -22.17 20.61 -2.51
CA THR A 296 -21.61 21.78 -1.81
C THR A 296 -21.53 21.60 -0.30
N ASN A 297 -22.55 20.98 0.31
CA ASN A 297 -22.67 20.93 1.77
C ASN A 297 -21.93 19.73 2.39
N SER A 298 -22.30 18.52 1.97
CA SER A 298 -21.77 17.28 2.55
C SER A 298 -20.53 16.76 1.82
N GLY A 299 -20.26 17.24 0.60
CA GLY A 299 -19.25 16.64 -0.28
C GLY A 299 -19.61 15.22 -0.74
N ALA A 300 -20.87 14.78 -0.61
CA ALA A 300 -21.36 13.51 -1.11
C ALA A 300 -21.42 13.47 -2.64
N VAL A 301 -21.35 12.29 -3.26
CA VAL A 301 -21.51 12.16 -4.72
C VAL A 301 -22.95 12.52 -5.07
N GLU A 302 -23.13 13.53 -5.92
CA GLU A 302 -24.43 14.07 -6.33
C GLU A 302 -24.78 13.68 -7.77
N THR A 303 -23.79 13.64 -8.66
CA THR A 303 -23.99 13.28 -10.06
C THR A 303 -22.88 12.37 -10.54
N VAL A 304 -23.21 11.45 -11.43
CA VAL A 304 -22.25 10.55 -12.07
C VAL A 304 -22.49 10.58 -13.58
N THR A 305 -21.53 11.07 -14.35
CA THR A 305 -21.57 11.02 -15.81
C THR A 305 -20.63 9.93 -16.31
N ILE A 306 -21.16 8.99 -17.09
CA ILE A 306 -20.40 7.94 -17.76
C ILE A 306 -19.78 8.52 -19.04
N LEU A 307 -18.46 8.47 -19.15
CA LEU A 307 -17.71 8.89 -20.33
C LEU A 307 -17.24 7.66 -21.14
N GLY A 308 -16.14 7.75 -21.86
CA GLY A 308 -15.64 6.73 -22.77
C GLY A 308 -16.25 6.81 -24.18
N ASP A 309 -16.35 5.66 -24.85
CA ASP A 309 -16.83 5.56 -26.22
C ASP A 309 -18.35 5.80 -26.29
N GLY A 310 -18.75 6.96 -26.84
CA GLY A 310 -20.14 7.36 -27.04
C GLY A 310 -20.49 8.70 -26.40
N ALA A 311 -21.75 9.11 -26.54
CA ALA A 311 -22.24 10.34 -25.92
C ALA A 311 -22.23 10.20 -24.38
N PRO A 312 -21.75 11.21 -23.63
CA PRO A 312 -21.81 11.21 -22.16
C PRO A 312 -23.23 10.95 -21.65
N ILE A 313 -23.37 10.09 -20.64
CA ILE A 313 -24.67 9.76 -20.03
C ILE A 313 -24.65 10.17 -18.56
N LEU A 314 -25.59 11.03 -18.17
CA LEU A 314 -25.77 11.49 -16.79
C LEU A 314 -26.65 10.53 -16.01
N LEU A 315 -26.16 10.09 -14.86
CA LEU A 315 -26.90 9.43 -13.79
C LEU A 315 -27.03 10.40 -12.62
N GLU A 316 -28.26 10.60 -12.17
CA GLU A 316 -28.58 11.48 -11.05
C GLU A 316 -29.89 11.05 -10.37
N HIS A 317 -30.14 11.60 -9.20
CA HIS A 317 -31.41 11.47 -8.48
C HIS A 317 -32.29 12.70 -8.73
N LYS A 318 -31.91 13.88 -8.18
CA LYS A 318 -32.55 15.22 -8.30
C LYS A 318 -34.09 15.30 -8.21
N LEU A 319 -34.77 14.26 -7.74
CA LEU A 319 -36.23 14.23 -7.65
C LEU A 319 -36.75 14.63 -6.26
N GLU A 320 -36.05 14.29 -5.18
CA GLU A 320 -36.35 14.68 -3.79
C GLU A 320 -35.05 14.76 -2.94
N THR A 321 -35.12 15.25 -1.70
CA THR A 321 -34.01 15.39 -0.71
C THR A 321 -32.87 16.34 -1.10
N ASN A 322 -31.62 16.02 -0.72
CA ASN A 322 -30.41 16.81 -0.92
C ASN A 322 -29.78 16.64 -2.32
N GLY A 323 -30.39 15.83 -3.20
CA GLY A 323 -29.93 15.59 -4.56
C GLY A 323 -28.81 14.55 -4.70
N ALA A 324 -28.26 14.03 -3.60
CA ALA A 324 -27.14 13.10 -3.60
C ALA A 324 -27.50 11.74 -4.22
N VAL A 325 -26.54 11.13 -4.92
CA VAL A 325 -26.59 9.74 -5.38
C VAL A 325 -26.10 8.79 -4.28
N HIS A 326 -25.10 9.18 -3.48
CA HIS A 326 -24.58 8.38 -2.36
C HIS A 326 -25.04 8.98 -1.03
N TRP A 327 -26.00 8.33 -0.37
CA TRP A 327 -26.62 8.84 0.86
C TRP A 327 -25.84 8.46 2.13
N ASN A 328 -25.36 7.22 2.14
CA ASN A 328 -24.94 6.56 3.36
C ASN A 328 -23.49 6.82 3.75
N PRO A 329 -23.13 6.64 5.04
CA PRO A 329 -23.88 5.96 6.12
C PRO A 329 -25.13 6.67 6.66
N ASP A 330 -26.07 5.92 7.25
CA ASP A 330 -27.29 6.48 7.86
C ASP A 330 -27.76 5.71 9.10
N CYS A 331 -28.66 6.36 9.86
CA CYS A 331 -29.34 5.77 11.00
C CYS A 331 -30.77 6.29 11.11
N TYR A 332 -31.68 5.40 11.52
CA TYR A 332 -33.05 5.75 11.91
C TYR A 332 -33.32 5.28 13.35
N ALA A 333 -33.42 6.24 14.27
CA ALA A 333 -33.64 6.00 15.68
C ALA A 333 -34.71 6.98 16.22
N PRO A 334 -36.01 6.70 16.02
CA PRO A 334 -37.09 7.54 16.52
C PRO A 334 -36.93 7.92 18.00
N PRO A 335 -37.24 9.17 18.40
CA PRO A 335 -37.93 10.20 17.62
C PRO A 335 -37.02 11.01 16.68
N ILE A 336 -35.71 10.71 16.61
CA ILE A 336 -34.82 11.35 15.63
C ILE A 336 -35.24 10.86 14.23
N PRO A 337 -35.42 11.76 13.25
CA PRO A 337 -35.74 11.36 11.88
C PRO A 337 -34.64 10.49 11.29
N TRP A 338 -34.91 9.91 10.13
CA TRP A 338 -33.88 9.20 9.37
C TRP A 338 -32.82 10.20 8.90
N VAL A 339 -31.57 9.99 9.30
CA VAL A 339 -30.48 10.95 9.06
C VAL A 339 -29.33 10.27 8.32
N HIS A 340 -28.77 10.96 7.32
CA HIS A 340 -27.75 10.44 6.43
C HIS A 340 -26.49 11.30 6.46
N ALA A 341 -25.33 10.69 6.17
CA ALA A 341 -24.07 11.44 6.01
C ALA A 341 -24.13 12.42 4.82
N SER A 342 -24.94 12.15 3.79
CA SER A 342 -25.19 13.09 2.70
C SER A 342 -25.89 14.39 3.13
N ASP A 343 -26.57 14.38 4.29
CA ASP A 343 -27.25 15.55 4.86
C ASP A 343 -26.33 16.42 5.73
N TRP A 344 -25.02 16.11 5.82
CA TRP A 344 -24.08 16.96 6.52
C TRP A 344 -24.02 18.37 5.93
N GLU A 345 -24.03 19.37 6.80
CA GLU A 345 -23.86 20.77 6.38
C GLU A 345 -22.40 21.21 6.42
N ARG A 346 -21.66 20.82 7.46
CA ARG A 346 -20.27 21.27 7.73
C ARG A 346 -19.45 20.19 8.45
N PRO A 347 -19.18 19.04 7.81
CA PRO A 347 -18.35 18.00 8.42
C PRO A 347 -16.88 18.47 8.53
N GLU A 348 -16.07 17.84 9.40
CA GLU A 348 -14.62 18.03 9.32
C GLU A 348 -14.13 17.43 8.01
N VAL A 349 -13.32 18.18 7.26
CA VAL A 349 -12.82 17.75 5.95
C VAL A 349 -11.30 17.74 5.90
N ARG A 350 -10.74 16.70 5.30
CA ARG A 350 -9.36 16.65 4.83
C ARG A 350 -9.33 16.30 3.36
N GLN A 351 -8.49 16.99 2.61
CA GLN A 351 -8.33 16.79 1.18
C GLN A 351 -6.86 16.67 0.81
N ILE A 352 -6.59 15.76 -0.12
CA ILE A 352 -5.29 15.59 -0.77
C ILE A 352 -5.57 15.62 -2.27
N SER A 353 -4.93 16.52 -3.01
CA SER A 353 -5.12 16.65 -4.45
C SER A 353 -3.78 16.71 -5.16
N GLY A 354 -3.67 15.98 -6.27
CA GLY A 354 -2.52 16.01 -7.15
C GLY A 354 -2.81 15.25 -8.44
N PRO A 355 -1.81 15.12 -9.33
CA PRO A 355 -2.02 14.61 -10.68
C PRO A 355 -2.39 13.13 -10.73
N LEU A 356 -2.07 12.31 -9.73
CA LEU A 356 -2.36 10.87 -9.76
C LEU A 356 -3.51 10.47 -8.86
N MET A 357 -3.70 11.22 -7.77
CA MET A 357 -4.74 10.93 -6.79
C MET A 357 -5.36 12.21 -6.28
N HIS A 358 -6.70 12.19 -6.22
CA HIS A 358 -7.51 13.11 -5.47
C HIS A 358 -8.28 12.36 -4.40
N ARG A 359 -8.20 12.80 -3.15
CA ARG A 359 -8.89 12.17 -2.02
C ARG A 359 -9.56 13.23 -1.16
N THR A 360 -10.83 13.01 -0.87
CA THR A 360 -11.59 13.75 0.14
C THR A 360 -11.93 12.81 1.29
N ARG A 361 -11.82 13.28 2.52
CA ARG A 361 -12.22 12.57 3.74
C ARG A 361 -13.10 13.51 4.54
N ARG A 362 -14.25 13.01 4.99
CA ARG A 362 -15.19 13.74 5.84
C ARG A 362 -15.45 12.91 7.09
N TYR A 363 -15.58 13.58 8.22
CA TYR A 363 -15.88 12.97 9.51
C TYR A 363 -16.77 13.91 10.33
N ALA A 364 -17.93 13.42 10.75
CA ALA A 364 -18.81 14.11 11.69
C ALA A 364 -19.79 13.12 12.34
N PRO A 365 -20.45 13.48 13.45
CA PRO A 365 -21.66 12.77 13.87
C PRO A 365 -22.70 12.81 12.76
N LEU A 366 -23.58 11.81 12.68
CA LEU A 366 -24.75 11.91 11.82
C LEU A 366 -25.60 13.13 12.24
N PRO A 367 -26.28 13.81 11.30
CA PRO A 367 -27.08 14.98 11.63
C PRO A 367 -28.04 14.70 12.78
N HIS A 368 -28.10 15.59 13.77
CA HIS A 368 -28.95 15.48 14.96
C HIS A 368 -28.72 14.21 15.84
N MET A 369 -27.63 13.47 15.63
CA MET A 369 -27.33 12.22 16.34
C MET A 369 -25.85 12.15 16.75
N GLU A 370 -25.51 12.73 17.90
CA GLU A 370 -24.15 12.74 18.45
C GLU A 370 -23.63 11.35 18.84
N SER A 371 -24.54 10.40 19.05
CA SER A 371 -24.24 9.02 19.43
C SER A 371 -23.76 8.12 18.28
N VAL A 372 -23.83 8.59 17.02
CA VAL A 372 -23.37 7.84 15.85
C VAL A 372 -22.41 8.70 15.04
N PHE A 373 -21.15 8.31 15.03
CA PHE A 373 -20.11 8.99 14.28
C PHE A 373 -19.86 8.31 12.94
N ALA A 374 -19.82 9.08 11.85
CA ALA A 374 -19.55 8.53 10.52
C ALA A 374 -18.32 9.17 9.87
N HIS A 375 -17.59 8.34 9.12
CA HIS A 375 -16.52 8.73 8.22
C HIS A 375 -16.91 8.38 6.79
N VAL A 376 -16.64 9.26 5.84
CA VAL A 376 -16.79 8.98 4.41
C VAL A 376 -15.58 9.52 3.65
N ALA A 377 -14.91 8.66 2.90
CA ALA A 377 -13.77 9.02 2.06
C ALA A 377 -13.99 8.61 0.61
N TYR A 378 -13.68 9.51 -0.31
CA TYR A 378 -13.63 9.23 -1.75
C TYR A 378 -12.21 9.39 -2.25
N THR A 379 -11.73 8.38 -2.98
CA THR A 379 -10.41 8.43 -3.63
C THR A 379 -10.57 8.17 -5.12
N PHE A 380 -10.07 9.11 -5.92
CA PHE A 380 -10.06 9.09 -7.37
C PHE A 380 -8.62 8.97 -7.84
N TYR A 381 -8.39 8.17 -8.88
CA TYR A 381 -7.06 7.97 -9.45
C TYR A 381 -7.04 8.32 -10.93
N ALA A 382 -5.90 8.83 -11.41
CA ALA A 382 -5.67 9.02 -12.84
C ALA A 382 -5.71 7.69 -13.59
N GLY A 383 -6.32 7.68 -14.76
CA GLY A 383 -6.45 6.53 -15.66
C GLY A 383 -7.35 5.39 -15.19
N GLN A 384 -7.84 5.41 -13.94
CA GLN A 384 -8.68 4.33 -13.39
C GLN A 384 -10.16 4.58 -13.67
N PRO A 385 -10.94 3.52 -14.01
CA PRO A 385 -12.35 3.65 -14.36
C PRO A 385 -13.30 3.69 -13.15
N TYR A 386 -12.76 3.63 -11.93
CA TYR A 386 -13.53 3.56 -10.69
C TYR A 386 -13.09 4.66 -9.72
N MET A 387 -13.98 5.01 -8.80
CA MET A 387 -13.62 5.68 -7.54
C MET A 387 -13.65 4.66 -6.40
N ILE A 388 -12.80 4.84 -5.39
CA ILE A 388 -12.90 4.09 -4.14
C ILE A 388 -13.71 4.91 -3.14
N SER A 389 -14.81 4.34 -2.67
CA SER A 389 -15.55 4.82 -1.50
C SER A 389 -15.14 3.98 -0.29
N SER A 390 -14.87 4.64 0.83
CA SER A 390 -14.70 3.98 2.12
C SER A 390 -15.49 4.73 3.17
N SER A 391 -16.26 4.01 3.96
CA SER A 391 -17.04 4.57 5.06
C SER A 391 -16.85 3.75 6.33
N ALA A 392 -17.01 4.41 7.46
CA ALA A 392 -17.05 3.76 8.76
C ALA A 392 -18.11 4.43 9.62
N MET A 393 -18.87 3.65 10.39
CA MET A 393 -19.72 4.15 11.47
C MET A 393 -19.20 3.64 12.81
N GLU A 394 -19.14 4.51 13.81
CA GLU A 394 -18.86 4.15 15.20
C GLU A 394 -20.05 4.54 16.08
N ILE A 395 -20.49 3.60 16.91
CA ILE A 395 -21.57 3.79 17.87
C ILE A 395 -20.96 4.24 19.20
N MET A 396 -21.19 5.49 19.58
CA MET A 396 -20.54 6.13 20.74
C MET A 396 -21.27 5.83 22.06
N GLU A 397 -22.56 5.48 21.98
CA GLU A 397 -23.43 5.17 23.11
C GLU A 397 -24.39 4.04 22.75
N ASP A 398 -24.92 3.32 23.74
CA ASP A 398 -25.97 2.33 23.49
C ASP A 398 -27.22 3.04 22.95
N ILE A 399 -27.68 2.63 21.77
CA ILE A 399 -28.86 3.21 21.12
C ILE A 399 -29.86 2.12 20.71
N PHE A 400 -31.09 2.53 20.46
CA PHE A 400 -32.10 1.67 19.85
C PHE A 400 -32.46 2.22 18.46
N VAL A 401 -32.42 1.37 17.44
CA VAL A 401 -32.63 1.78 16.05
C VAL A 401 -33.73 0.96 15.38
N GLN A 402 -34.35 1.55 14.36
CA GLN A 402 -35.15 0.84 13.36
C GLN A 402 -34.38 0.58 12.06
N ALA A 403 -33.35 1.39 11.78
CA ALA A 403 -32.44 1.17 10.68
C ALA A 403 -31.03 1.65 11.02
N LEU A 404 -30.03 0.89 10.60
CA LEU A 404 -28.63 1.28 10.53
C LEU A 404 -28.10 0.72 9.21
N ARG A 405 -27.68 1.61 8.30
CA ARG A 405 -27.38 1.21 6.90
C ARG A 405 -26.08 1.84 6.39
N ASN A 406 -25.51 1.19 5.37
CA ASN A 406 -24.35 1.65 4.62
C ASN A 406 -24.53 1.38 3.10
N ALA A 407 -23.58 1.77 2.25
CA ALA A 407 -23.54 1.43 0.82
C ALA A 407 -24.75 1.85 -0.05
N GLU A 408 -25.51 2.88 0.34
CA GLU A 408 -26.71 3.29 -0.39
C GLU A 408 -26.40 4.13 -1.63
N ILE A 409 -26.83 3.65 -2.80
CA ILE A 409 -26.74 4.37 -4.08
C ILE A 409 -28.14 4.54 -4.66
N VAL A 410 -28.47 5.77 -5.05
CA VAL A 410 -29.79 6.20 -5.48
C VAL A 410 -29.74 6.85 -6.87
N PHE A 411 -30.64 6.42 -7.76
CA PHE A 411 -30.83 7.02 -9.09
C PHE A 411 -32.30 7.19 -9.45
N ASN A 412 -32.60 8.14 -10.31
CA ASN A 412 -33.91 8.22 -10.95
C ASN A 412 -34.07 7.13 -12.03
N HIS A 413 -35.30 6.96 -12.52
CA HIS A 413 -35.67 5.97 -13.54
C HIS A 413 -35.32 6.40 -14.99
N ALA A 414 -34.65 7.54 -15.21
CA ALA A 414 -34.46 8.07 -16.56
C ALA A 414 -33.49 7.24 -17.42
N VAL A 415 -32.54 6.55 -16.77
CA VAL A 415 -31.45 5.84 -17.47
C VAL A 415 -31.45 4.35 -17.22
N LEU A 416 -31.47 3.91 -15.97
CA LEU A 416 -31.20 2.53 -15.59
C LEU A 416 -32.51 1.76 -15.37
N ASP A 417 -32.61 0.53 -15.88
CA ASP A 417 -33.85 -0.26 -15.91
C ASP A 417 -33.68 -1.73 -15.48
N GLU A 418 -32.45 -2.17 -15.21
CA GLU A 418 -32.16 -3.53 -14.76
C GLU A 418 -31.18 -3.49 -13.59
N PHE A 419 -31.38 -4.36 -12.60
CA PHE A 419 -30.40 -4.65 -11.55
C PHE A 419 -29.76 -6.00 -11.77
N VAL A 420 -28.44 -6.08 -11.65
CA VAL A 420 -27.66 -7.31 -11.82
C VAL A 420 -26.72 -7.51 -10.64
N TRP A 421 -26.46 -8.75 -10.26
CA TRP A 421 -25.54 -9.07 -9.18
C TRP A 421 -24.89 -10.43 -9.38
N LYS A 422 -23.71 -10.61 -8.78
CA LYS A 422 -23.05 -11.91 -8.68
C LYS A 422 -23.59 -12.66 -7.46
N ASP A 423 -24.25 -13.79 -7.70
CA ASP A 423 -24.72 -14.64 -6.60
C ASP A 423 -23.58 -15.40 -5.91
N ALA A 424 -23.87 -16.01 -4.77
CA ALA A 424 -22.89 -16.78 -4.00
C ALA A 424 -22.33 -18.00 -4.75
N GLY A 425 -23.02 -18.48 -5.79
CA GLY A 425 -22.54 -19.53 -6.70
C GLY A 425 -21.65 -19.01 -7.83
N GLY A 426 -21.44 -17.69 -7.91
CA GLY A 426 -20.67 -17.03 -8.95
C GLY A 426 -21.45 -16.75 -10.24
N ALA A 427 -22.73 -17.07 -10.30
CA ALA A 427 -23.57 -16.77 -11.46
C ALA A 427 -24.06 -15.32 -11.41
N ILE A 428 -24.07 -14.66 -12.58
CA ILE A 428 -24.65 -13.34 -12.72
C ILE A 428 -26.16 -13.49 -12.86
N ARG A 429 -26.90 -12.85 -11.95
CA ARG A 429 -28.36 -12.79 -11.94
C ARG A 429 -28.81 -11.41 -12.38
N SER A 430 -30.07 -11.33 -12.80
CA SER A 430 -30.71 -10.08 -13.18
C SER A 430 -32.13 -9.98 -12.64
N LEU A 431 -32.56 -8.73 -12.46
CA LEU A 431 -33.89 -8.32 -12.10
C LEU A 431 -34.28 -7.14 -13.00
N ASP A 432 -35.34 -7.32 -13.78
CA ASP A 432 -35.99 -6.21 -14.47
C ASP A 432 -36.68 -5.30 -13.44
N ILE A 433 -36.32 -4.02 -13.42
CA ILE A 433 -36.84 -3.08 -12.43
C ILE A 433 -38.32 -2.82 -12.67
N GLU A 434 -38.76 -2.70 -13.93
CA GLU A 434 -40.14 -2.32 -14.23
C GLU A 434 -41.16 -3.34 -13.71
N SER A 435 -40.86 -4.64 -13.87
CA SER A 435 -41.70 -5.74 -13.40
C SER A 435 -41.50 -6.14 -11.93
N SER A 436 -40.57 -5.49 -11.22
CA SER A 436 -40.27 -5.81 -9.82
C SER A 436 -41.32 -5.29 -8.83
N ARG A 437 -41.23 -5.75 -7.57
CA ARG A 437 -42.11 -5.25 -6.49
C ARG A 437 -41.81 -3.78 -6.22
N LYS A 438 -42.88 -3.00 -6.04
CA LYS A 438 -42.79 -1.57 -5.75
C LYS A 438 -42.80 -1.29 -4.25
N HIS A 439 -42.21 -0.16 -3.87
CA HIS A 439 -42.26 0.42 -2.54
C HIS A 439 -43.70 0.40 -1.99
N PRO A 440 -43.91 0.02 -0.72
CA PRO A 440 -42.93 -0.15 0.36
C PRO A 440 -42.27 -1.54 0.45
N ILE A 441 -42.51 -2.44 -0.50
CA ILE A 441 -41.94 -3.78 -0.48
C ILE A 441 -40.60 -3.77 -1.21
N HIS A 442 -39.58 -4.43 -0.64
CA HIS A 442 -38.30 -4.62 -1.32
C HIS A 442 -38.52 -5.36 -2.65
N ALA A 443 -37.88 -4.86 -3.71
CA ALA A 443 -37.87 -5.51 -5.02
C ALA A 443 -37.09 -6.83 -4.96
N LEU A 444 -35.99 -6.83 -4.21
CA LEU A 444 -35.08 -7.96 -4.04
C LEU A 444 -34.30 -7.82 -2.74
N GLU A 445 -33.95 -8.94 -2.12
CA GLU A 445 -32.99 -9.05 -1.02
C GLU A 445 -31.87 -10.02 -1.45
N ILE A 446 -30.61 -9.63 -1.25
CA ILE A 446 -29.42 -10.42 -1.58
C ILE A 446 -28.42 -10.41 -0.41
N PRO A 447 -27.48 -11.36 -0.32
CA PRO A 447 -26.50 -11.40 0.77
C PRO A 447 -25.75 -10.09 0.93
N ALA A 448 -25.46 -9.69 2.17
CA ALA A 448 -24.72 -8.47 2.45
C ALA A 448 -23.33 -8.53 1.75
N ASP A 449 -22.62 -9.63 1.84
CA ASP A 449 -21.30 -9.85 1.23
C ASP A 449 -21.32 -10.10 -0.29
N THR A 450 -22.37 -9.69 -1.00
CA THR A 450 -22.43 -9.77 -2.47
C THR A 450 -21.19 -9.12 -3.10
N ALA A 451 -20.42 -9.94 -3.84
CA ALA A 451 -19.10 -9.58 -4.37
C ALA A 451 -19.11 -8.32 -5.26
N TRP A 452 -20.10 -8.24 -6.16
CA TRP A 452 -20.40 -7.01 -6.88
C TRP A 452 -21.86 -7.00 -7.36
N MET A 453 -22.39 -5.80 -7.55
CA MET A 453 -23.73 -5.55 -8.08
C MET A 453 -23.74 -4.32 -8.97
N ALA A 454 -24.74 -4.16 -9.84
CA ALA A 454 -24.87 -3.00 -10.69
C ALA A 454 -26.32 -2.71 -11.08
N PHE A 455 -26.60 -1.43 -11.32
CA PHE A 455 -27.72 -1.03 -12.14
C PHE A 455 -27.23 -0.86 -13.58
N VAL A 456 -28.01 -1.31 -14.56
CA VAL A 456 -27.64 -1.25 -15.98
C VAL A 456 -28.81 -0.83 -16.86
N ASN A 457 -28.48 -0.44 -18.09
CA ASN A 457 -29.41 -0.38 -19.20
C ASN A 457 -28.74 -0.96 -20.45
N ARG A 458 -29.24 -2.12 -20.91
CA ARG A 458 -28.67 -2.82 -22.06
C ARG A 458 -28.86 -2.08 -23.37
N ALA A 459 -30.00 -1.42 -23.56
CA ALA A 459 -30.29 -0.66 -24.78
C ALA A 459 -29.36 0.56 -24.92
N LYS A 460 -29.09 1.25 -23.81
CA LYS A 460 -28.17 2.40 -23.74
C LYS A 460 -26.71 1.98 -23.55
N LYS A 461 -26.43 0.68 -23.35
CA LYS A 461 -25.10 0.10 -23.11
C LYS A 461 -24.33 0.77 -21.98
N VAL A 462 -25.00 1.03 -20.85
CA VAL A 462 -24.41 1.71 -19.68
C VAL A 462 -24.72 0.97 -18.40
N GLY A 463 -23.89 1.20 -17.38
CA GLY A 463 -24.15 0.74 -16.02
C GLY A 463 -23.37 1.51 -14.97
N PHE A 464 -23.77 1.29 -13.72
CA PHE A 464 -23.07 1.74 -12.52
C PHE A 464 -22.97 0.56 -11.56
N ALA A 465 -21.75 0.11 -11.29
CA ALA A 465 -21.45 -1.03 -10.45
C ALA A 465 -20.84 -0.62 -9.10
N SER A 466 -21.08 -1.44 -8.09
CA SER A 466 -20.37 -1.47 -6.81
C SER A 466 -19.64 -2.80 -6.69
N ILE A 467 -18.32 -2.75 -6.49
CA ILE A 467 -17.47 -3.91 -6.23
C ILE A 467 -17.04 -3.85 -4.77
N LEU A 468 -17.36 -4.90 -4.01
CA LEU A 468 -17.04 -4.97 -2.59
C LEU A 468 -15.55 -5.29 -2.39
N LEU A 469 -14.84 -4.46 -1.61
CA LEU A 469 -13.41 -4.65 -1.31
C LEU A 469 -13.14 -5.02 0.15
N SER A 470 -13.92 -4.46 1.08
CA SER A 470 -13.90 -4.85 2.49
C SER A 470 -15.27 -4.56 3.11
N TYR A 471 -15.70 -5.47 3.98
CA TYR A 471 -16.90 -5.37 4.80
C TYR A 471 -16.57 -5.99 6.14
N GLU A 472 -16.36 -5.14 7.14
CA GLU A 472 -15.84 -5.55 8.44
C GLU A 472 -16.64 -4.88 9.55
N ASN A 473 -17.22 -5.69 10.43
CA ASN A 473 -17.97 -5.23 11.57
C ASN A 473 -17.33 -5.76 12.84
N SER A 474 -17.05 -4.88 13.79
CA SER A 474 -16.38 -5.23 15.05
C SER A 474 -16.92 -4.39 16.19
N ASN A 475 -16.43 -4.62 17.41
CA ASN A 475 -16.60 -3.69 18.51
C ASN A 475 -15.23 -3.31 19.09
N ARG A 476 -15.01 -2.02 19.32
CA ARG A 476 -13.74 -1.51 19.88
C ARG A 476 -13.40 -2.06 21.28
N TYR A 477 -14.37 -2.64 21.98
CA TYR A 477 -14.20 -3.25 23.30
C TYR A 477 -14.04 -4.78 23.26
N GLY A 478 -13.92 -5.37 22.07
CA GLY A 478 -13.69 -6.81 21.88
C GLY A 478 -14.96 -7.66 21.79
N ASP A 479 -16.14 -7.06 21.96
CA ASP A 479 -17.43 -7.72 21.71
C ASP A 479 -17.72 -7.87 20.18
N PRO A 480 -18.70 -8.69 19.78
CA PRO A 480 -19.25 -8.62 18.43
C PRO A 480 -19.96 -7.29 18.15
N ALA A 481 -19.95 -6.83 16.89
CA ALA A 481 -20.83 -5.76 16.44
C ALA A 481 -22.30 -6.15 16.59
N SER A 482 -23.19 -5.16 16.74
CA SER A 482 -24.62 -5.43 16.80
C SER A 482 -25.20 -5.57 15.40
N GLU A 483 -25.60 -6.78 15.02
CA GLU A 483 -26.19 -7.03 13.70
C GLU A 483 -27.57 -7.66 13.85
N ALA A 484 -28.50 -7.26 13.00
CA ALA A 484 -29.82 -7.84 12.92
C ALA A 484 -30.31 -7.85 11.48
N GLN A 485 -30.24 -9.02 10.86
CA GLN A 485 -30.59 -9.28 9.46
C GLN A 485 -29.72 -8.46 8.48
N PRO A 486 -28.41 -8.72 8.39
CA PRO A 486 -27.57 -8.07 7.40
C PRO A 486 -27.86 -8.61 5.99
N TYR A 487 -28.21 -7.72 5.07
CA TYR A 487 -28.42 -8.01 3.64
C TYR A 487 -28.30 -6.71 2.82
N PHE A 488 -28.28 -6.85 1.50
CA PHE A 488 -28.64 -5.76 0.59
C PHE A 488 -30.08 -5.91 0.17
N TYR A 489 -30.81 -4.80 0.08
CA TYR A 489 -32.07 -4.79 -0.65
C TYR A 489 -32.01 -3.81 -1.81
N VAL A 490 -32.79 -4.12 -2.84
CA VAL A 490 -33.09 -3.23 -3.95
C VAL A 490 -34.51 -2.72 -3.75
N GLN A 491 -34.69 -1.42 -3.95
CA GLN A 491 -35.98 -0.79 -3.85
C GLN A 491 -36.34 -0.13 -5.18
N ASN A 492 -37.56 -0.39 -5.64
CA ASN A 492 -38.19 0.28 -6.77
C ASN A 492 -39.31 1.19 -6.23
N GLY A 493 -39.06 2.48 -6.18
CA GLY A 493 -40.02 3.50 -5.72
C GLY A 493 -40.04 4.68 -6.68
N PRO A 494 -40.23 5.92 -6.19
CA PRO A 494 -40.06 7.12 -7.02
C PRO A 494 -38.63 7.25 -7.61
N TRP A 495 -37.66 6.58 -6.98
CA TRP A 495 -36.31 6.33 -7.44
C TRP A 495 -35.97 4.84 -7.29
N ILE A 496 -34.86 4.42 -7.88
CA ILE A 496 -34.26 3.09 -7.67
C ILE A 496 -33.04 3.22 -6.80
N TYR A 497 -32.88 2.30 -5.87
CA TYR A 497 -31.70 2.27 -5.03
C TYR A 497 -31.41 0.88 -4.53
N TRP A 498 -30.17 0.67 -4.12
CA TRP A 498 -29.81 -0.41 -3.22
C TRP A 498 -29.27 0.17 -1.92
N SER A 499 -29.36 -0.58 -0.83
CA SER A 499 -28.75 -0.21 0.45
C SER A 499 -28.36 -1.45 1.23
N ARG A 500 -27.21 -1.41 1.92
CA ARG A 500 -26.76 -2.46 2.83
C ARG A 500 -27.31 -2.18 4.21
N VAL A 501 -28.02 -3.13 4.79
CA VAL A 501 -28.52 -3.03 6.15
C VAL A 501 -27.63 -3.78 7.12
N MET A 502 -27.43 -3.19 8.30
CA MET A 502 -26.70 -3.78 9.42
C MET A 502 -27.65 -4.20 10.55
N VAL A 503 -28.58 -3.30 10.87
CA VAL A 503 -29.67 -3.53 11.82
C VAL A 503 -30.93 -2.94 11.20
N TYR A 504 -31.86 -3.76 10.74
CA TYR A 504 -33.01 -3.25 9.98
C TYR A 504 -34.32 -3.97 10.24
N PRO A 505 -34.88 -3.84 11.47
CA PRO A 505 -36.24 -4.29 11.74
C PRO A 505 -37.29 -3.58 10.86
N PHE A 506 -37.05 -2.34 10.40
CA PHE A 506 -38.02 -1.53 9.63
C PHE A 506 -38.45 -2.18 8.31
N GLY A 507 -37.56 -2.88 7.61
CA GLY A 507 -37.89 -3.58 6.36
C GLY A 507 -38.66 -4.90 6.54
N GLY A 508 -38.83 -5.36 7.78
CA GLY A 508 -39.46 -6.64 8.09
C GLY A 508 -40.96 -6.54 8.35
N ALA A 509 -41.64 -7.69 8.44
CA ALA A 509 -43.07 -7.76 8.79
C ALA A 509 -43.38 -7.17 10.19
N ASN A 510 -42.38 -7.10 11.07
CA ASN A 510 -42.48 -6.54 12.43
C ASN A 510 -41.75 -5.19 12.52
N PHE A 511 -42.05 -4.27 11.60
CA PHE A 511 -41.35 -2.99 11.40
C PHE A 511 -41.42 -2.00 12.57
N THR A 512 -42.27 -2.24 13.57
CA THR A 512 -42.38 -1.40 14.78
C THR A 512 -41.34 -1.74 15.84
N ARG A 513 -40.52 -2.77 15.63
CA ARG A 513 -39.49 -3.18 16.59
C ARG A 513 -38.32 -2.20 16.62
N MET A 514 -37.87 -1.90 17.82
CA MET A 514 -36.59 -1.23 18.07
C MET A 514 -35.54 -2.28 18.42
N MET A 515 -34.35 -2.18 17.84
CA MET A 515 -33.24 -3.10 18.09
C MET A 515 -32.09 -2.37 18.78
N PRO A 516 -31.51 -2.93 19.87
CA PRO A 516 -30.37 -2.32 20.53
C PRO A 516 -29.11 -2.44 19.66
N VAL A 517 -28.32 -1.37 19.63
CA VAL A 517 -27.00 -1.30 19.02
C VAL A 517 -26.03 -0.87 20.10
N ARG A 518 -25.08 -1.74 20.43
CA ARG A 518 -24.14 -1.54 21.53
C ARG A 518 -23.12 -0.46 21.20
N LYS A 519 -22.79 0.33 22.20
CA LYS A 519 -21.62 1.19 22.25
C LYS A 519 -20.37 0.42 21.82
N GLY A 520 -19.52 1.11 21.05
CA GLY A 520 -18.29 0.58 20.52
C GLY A 520 -18.44 -0.22 19.23
N SER A 521 -19.67 -0.53 18.78
CA SER A 521 -19.88 -1.20 17.49
C SER A 521 -19.33 -0.32 16.35
N ILE A 522 -18.56 -0.93 15.46
CA ILE A 522 -17.94 -0.29 14.30
C ILE A 522 -18.38 -1.06 13.05
N TYR A 523 -18.81 -0.33 12.02
CA TYR A 523 -19.20 -0.89 10.72
C TYR A 523 -18.38 -0.23 9.64
N LEU A 524 -17.42 -0.97 9.07
CA LEU A 524 -16.52 -0.50 8.03
C LEU A 524 -16.93 -1.08 6.68
N GLU A 525 -16.89 -0.22 5.66
CA GLU A 525 -17.08 -0.60 4.28
C GLU A 525 -16.03 0.06 3.38
N LYS A 526 -15.60 -0.69 2.36
CA LYS A 526 -14.83 -0.20 1.24
C LYS A 526 -15.34 -0.82 -0.05
N SER A 527 -15.72 0.02 -1.00
CA SER A 527 -16.25 -0.39 -2.30
C SER A 527 -15.62 0.42 -3.43
N ALA A 528 -15.44 -0.20 -4.59
CA ALA A 528 -15.15 0.53 -5.82
C ALA A 528 -16.46 0.81 -6.56
N TYR A 529 -16.76 2.09 -6.78
CA TYR A 529 -17.89 2.52 -7.61
C TYR A 529 -17.40 2.77 -9.04
N LEU A 530 -18.03 2.07 -9.98
CA LEU A 530 -17.58 1.94 -11.37
C LEU A 530 -18.74 2.34 -12.29
N PRO A 531 -18.73 3.57 -12.84
CA PRO A 531 -19.53 3.92 -14.00
C PRO A 531 -18.91 3.28 -15.24
N PHE A 532 -19.68 2.57 -16.06
CA PHE A 532 -19.12 1.81 -17.19
C PHE A 532 -20.04 1.74 -18.40
N ARG A 533 -19.43 1.40 -19.55
CA ARG A 533 -20.12 1.00 -20.78
C ARG A 533 -20.15 -0.53 -20.84
N LEU A 534 -21.30 -1.08 -21.19
CA LEU A 534 -21.43 -2.53 -21.41
C LEU A 534 -20.63 -2.92 -22.66
N ALA A 535 -19.84 -3.98 -22.55
CA ALA A 535 -19.10 -4.52 -23.70
C ALA A 535 -20.06 -5.10 -24.75
N ASP A 536 -19.64 -5.07 -26.02
CA ASP A 536 -20.31 -5.80 -27.08
C ASP A 536 -20.03 -7.31 -26.99
N GLY A 537 -21.01 -8.14 -27.32
CA GLY A 537 -20.88 -9.60 -27.35
C GLY A 537 -21.45 -10.31 -26.13
N ASP A 538 -20.92 -11.51 -25.85
CA ASP A 538 -21.53 -12.48 -24.92
C ASP A 538 -21.19 -12.24 -23.44
N ASP A 539 -20.19 -11.41 -23.14
CA ASP A 539 -19.77 -11.07 -21.76
C ASP A 539 -19.78 -9.55 -21.50
N PRO A 540 -20.96 -8.95 -21.31
CA PRO A 540 -21.09 -7.51 -21.10
C PRO A 540 -20.49 -7.04 -19.76
N PHE A 541 -20.15 -7.95 -18.84
CA PHE A 541 -19.66 -7.66 -17.49
C PHE A 541 -18.18 -7.97 -17.29
N GLN A 542 -17.46 -8.34 -18.35
CA GLN A 542 -16.04 -8.67 -18.31
C GLN A 542 -15.18 -7.63 -17.58
N LEU A 543 -15.49 -6.33 -17.77
CA LEU A 543 -14.78 -5.24 -17.09
C LEU A 543 -14.98 -5.30 -15.56
N VAL A 544 -16.22 -5.53 -15.11
CA VAL A 544 -16.57 -5.60 -13.69
C VAL A 544 -15.92 -6.82 -13.04
N GLU A 545 -15.99 -7.99 -13.69
CA GLU A 545 -15.36 -9.23 -13.23
C GLU A 545 -13.83 -9.13 -13.14
N ARG A 546 -13.20 -8.54 -14.16
CA ARG A 546 -11.75 -8.28 -14.17
C ARG A 546 -11.36 -7.35 -13.03
N LEU A 547 -12.07 -6.22 -12.85
CA LEU A 547 -11.77 -5.27 -11.79
C LEU A 547 -12.08 -5.83 -10.40
N HIS A 548 -13.11 -6.64 -10.24
CA HIS A 548 -13.38 -7.36 -8.99
C HIS A 548 -12.19 -8.25 -8.63
N THR A 549 -11.70 -9.05 -9.56
CA THR A 549 -10.51 -9.89 -9.35
C THR A 549 -9.28 -9.04 -9.02
N GLN A 550 -9.05 -7.97 -9.78
CA GLN A 550 -7.91 -7.06 -9.63
C GLN A 550 -7.89 -6.38 -8.25
N LEU A 551 -9.02 -5.80 -7.83
CA LEU A 551 -9.10 -4.95 -6.64
C LEU A 551 -9.23 -5.74 -5.33
N THR A 552 -9.76 -6.96 -5.37
CA THR A 552 -9.82 -7.87 -4.20
C THR A 552 -8.50 -8.62 -3.99
N HIS A 553 -7.61 -8.61 -4.97
CA HIS A 553 -6.26 -9.17 -4.89
C HIS A 553 -5.23 -8.09 -5.24
N PRO A 554 -5.02 -7.08 -4.37
CA PRO A 554 -4.08 -6.00 -4.65
C PRO A 554 -2.65 -6.52 -4.84
N LEU A 555 -1.82 -5.77 -5.57
CA LEU A 555 -0.39 -6.08 -5.71
C LEU A 555 0.29 -6.27 -4.35
N HIS A 556 1.03 -7.38 -4.20
CA HIS A 556 1.85 -7.61 -3.01
C HIS A 556 3.11 -6.74 -3.10
N VAL A 557 3.40 -5.99 -2.04
CA VAL A 557 4.52 -5.05 -1.97
C VAL A 557 5.56 -5.57 -0.98
N ARG A 558 6.83 -5.58 -1.38
CA ARG A 558 7.96 -5.83 -0.49
C ARG A 558 9.01 -4.75 -0.66
N GLU A 559 9.43 -4.20 0.46
CA GLU A 559 10.48 -3.19 0.54
C GLU A 559 11.86 -3.82 0.77
N TRP A 560 12.89 -3.20 0.21
CA TRP A 560 14.29 -3.42 0.56
C TRP A 560 15.03 -2.08 0.59
N MET A 561 15.82 -1.87 1.65
CA MET A 561 16.72 -0.73 1.79
C MET A 561 18.11 -1.26 2.11
N ALA A 562 19.13 -0.64 1.53
CA ALA A 562 20.51 -0.90 1.94
C ALA A 562 20.70 -0.45 3.38
N THR A 563 21.52 -1.18 4.12
CA THR A 563 21.86 -0.79 5.49
C THR A 563 22.67 0.50 5.47
N ASP A 564 22.21 1.51 6.20
CA ASP A 564 22.85 2.82 6.24
C ASP A 564 24.06 2.84 7.20
N GLU A 565 25.07 3.65 6.87
CA GLU A 565 26.28 3.81 7.69
C GLU A 565 25.98 4.36 9.10
N ARG A 566 24.85 5.05 9.29
CA ARG A 566 24.37 5.52 10.59
C ARG A 566 23.88 4.37 11.49
N THR A 567 23.46 3.25 10.91
CA THR A 567 22.95 2.11 11.67
C THR A 567 24.10 1.41 12.39
N PRO A 568 24.03 1.23 13.72
CA PRO A 568 25.07 0.53 14.48
C PRO A 568 25.30 -0.90 13.97
N ASP A 569 26.54 -1.38 14.12
CA ASP A 569 26.93 -2.75 13.71
C ASP A 569 26.38 -3.82 14.65
N GLN A 570 26.17 -3.47 15.91
CA GLN A 570 25.64 -4.37 16.92
C GLN A 570 24.14 -4.16 17.06
N TRP A 571 23.43 -5.25 17.34
CA TRP A 571 22.03 -5.18 17.70
C TRP A 571 21.88 -4.41 19.00
N ILE A 572 21.03 -3.38 19.00
CA ILE A 572 20.75 -2.59 20.19
C ILE A 572 19.48 -3.16 20.82
N MET A 573 19.57 -3.54 22.10
CA MET A 573 18.43 -4.04 22.85
C MET A 573 17.33 -2.99 22.95
N PRO A 574 16.06 -3.30 22.61
CA PRO A 574 14.96 -2.35 22.77
C PRO A 574 14.80 -1.95 24.24
N LEU A 575 14.32 -0.74 24.46
CA LEU A 575 13.92 -0.29 25.80
C LEU A 575 12.59 -0.98 26.15
N LEU A 576 12.68 -2.16 26.77
CA LEU A 576 11.51 -3.00 27.05
C LEU A 576 10.71 -2.54 28.26
N THR A 577 11.35 -1.89 29.23
CA THR A 577 10.73 -1.53 30.51
C THR A 577 10.93 -0.04 30.81
N MET A 578 9.83 0.69 31.00
CA MET A 578 9.81 1.59 32.16
C MET A 578 9.65 0.69 33.40
N PRO A 579 10.18 1.02 34.58
CA PRO A 579 9.89 0.23 35.77
C PRO A 579 8.38 0.28 36.03
N PHE A 580 7.68 -0.80 35.70
CA PHE A 580 6.35 -1.11 36.16
C PHE A 580 6.45 -2.46 36.88
N ASP A 581 5.77 -2.56 38.01
CA ASP A 581 5.68 -3.82 38.75
C ASP A 581 4.99 -4.84 37.82
N GLU A 582 5.75 -5.78 37.27
CA GLU A 582 5.25 -6.79 36.32
C GLU A 582 4.21 -7.72 36.98
N GLY A 583 3.97 -7.57 38.30
CA GLY A 583 3.03 -8.39 39.06
C GLY A 583 3.47 -9.85 39.16
N VAL A 584 4.71 -10.14 38.75
CA VAL A 584 5.35 -11.44 38.86
C VAL A 584 6.28 -11.37 40.05
N GLU A 585 5.89 -12.00 41.16
CA GLU A 585 6.80 -12.23 42.28
C GLU A 585 8.10 -12.84 41.74
N GLN A 586 9.22 -12.17 42.01
CA GLN A 586 10.59 -12.55 41.60
C GLN A 586 10.99 -12.28 40.14
N SER A 587 10.27 -11.44 39.36
CA SER A 587 10.84 -11.01 38.09
C SER A 587 12.06 -10.10 38.32
N VAL A 588 13.14 -10.40 37.59
CA VAL A 588 14.41 -9.69 37.73
C VAL A 588 14.36 -8.44 36.86
N GLY A 589 13.53 -7.47 37.28
CA GLY A 589 13.52 -6.13 36.70
C GLY A 589 14.88 -5.47 36.87
N SER A 590 15.53 -5.14 35.76
CA SER A 590 16.87 -4.55 35.71
C SER A 590 16.91 -3.15 36.32
N GLN A 591 17.16 -3.07 37.64
CA GLN A 591 18.17 -2.22 38.28
C GLN A 591 18.20 -2.49 39.79
N LYS A 592 19.37 -2.88 40.31
CA LYS A 592 19.73 -2.58 41.70
C LYS A 592 19.81 -1.06 41.79
N GLU A 593 18.90 -0.46 42.55
CA GLU A 593 19.09 0.90 43.07
C GLU A 593 20.47 0.96 43.72
N GLN A 594 21.38 1.73 43.13
CA GLN A 594 22.57 2.16 43.84
C GLN A 594 22.10 3.10 44.94
N GLY A 595 22.11 2.60 46.17
CA GLY A 595 21.83 3.38 47.35
C GLY A 595 22.73 4.61 47.40
N THR A 596 22.11 5.77 47.45
CA THR A 596 22.68 6.94 48.11
C THR A 596 22.65 6.67 49.61
N GLU A 597 23.79 6.25 50.16
CA GLU A 597 24.14 6.47 51.55
C GLU A 597 25.10 7.67 51.64
N GLU A 598 24.75 8.56 52.58
CA GLU A 598 25.39 9.79 53.10
C GLU A 598 25.23 11.11 52.32
#